data_AF-A0A1F6HN17-F1
#
_entry.id   AF-A0A1F6HN17-F1
#
_cell.length_a   1.000
_cell.length_b   1.000
_cell.length_c   1.000
_cell.angle_alpha   90.00
_cell.angle_beta   90.00
_cell.angle_gamma   90.00
#
_symmetry.space_group_name_H-M   'P 1'
#
loop_
_entity.id
_entity.type
_entity.pdbx_description
1 polymer ?
#
loop_
_entity_poly.entity_id
_entity_poly.type
_entity_poly.pdbx_seq_one_letter_code
_entity_poly.pdbx_strand_id
1 'polypeptide(L)'
;MQIKMKLNAPAVLTSAQPKDIIQTVLDIINSSKRKMPAHFTSNGNRTQSFCVDFDISETDEYTMASESWYQGKDPSIIKTGEDIMLAAYIAVKLGGEKLIPQLYQSIIETCSEELFKKHKDYFEHCADFGKLRAVSS
;
A
#
# COMPACT_ATOMS: atom_id res chain seq x y z
N MET A 1 -39.44 36.43 -6.77
CA MET A 1 -38.28 35.78 -7.41
C MET A 1 -37.01 36.27 -6.73
N GLN A 2 -36.48 35.51 -5.77
CA GLN A 2 -35.06 35.59 -5.36
C GLN A 2 -34.63 34.18 -4.96
N ILE A 3 -33.68 33.65 -5.71
CA ILE A 3 -33.19 32.27 -5.65
C ILE A 3 -32.17 32.20 -4.52
N LYS A 4 -32.40 31.29 -3.57
CA LYS A 4 -31.42 30.89 -2.56
C LYS A 4 -30.22 30.27 -3.28
N MET A 5 -29.03 30.83 -3.14
CA MET A 5 -27.78 30.10 -3.37
C MET A 5 -27.22 29.68 -2.01
N LYS A 6 -27.53 28.45 -1.60
CA LYS A 6 -26.72 27.75 -0.61
C LYS A 6 -25.43 27.35 -1.31
N LEU A 7 -24.29 27.82 -0.81
CA LEU A 7 -23.00 27.28 -1.20
C LEU A 7 -22.95 25.80 -0.82
N ASN A 8 -22.91 24.92 -1.82
CA ASN A 8 -22.57 23.53 -1.61
C ASN A 8 -21.08 23.45 -1.29
N ALA A 9 -20.77 22.91 -0.11
CA ALA A 9 -19.46 22.36 0.19
C ALA A 9 -19.11 21.25 -0.84
N PRO A 10 -17.83 21.06 -1.19
CA PRO A 10 -17.45 20.02 -2.14
C PRO A 10 -17.77 18.65 -1.56
N ALA A 11 -18.37 17.80 -2.40
CA ALA A 11 -18.74 16.44 -2.07
C ALA A 11 -17.51 15.66 -1.59
N VAL A 12 -17.56 15.20 -0.34
CA VAL A 12 -16.69 14.15 0.17
C VAL A 12 -16.94 12.91 -0.70
N LEU A 13 -15.87 12.29 -1.21
CA LEU A 13 -15.87 11.04 -1.96
C LEU A 13 -16.48 9.91 -1.13
N THR A 14 -17.80 9.79 -1.12
CA THR A 14 -18.53 8.70 -0.46
C THR A 14 -19.27 7.88 -1.51
N SER A 15 -18.63 6.83 -2.03
CA SER A 15 -19.21 5.56 -2.56
C SER A 15 -18.40 4.94 -3.71
N ALA A 16 -17.08 4.79 -3.60
CA ALA A 16 -16.39 3.84 -4.46
C ALA A 16 -16.89 2.43 -4.09
N GLN A 17 -17.35 1.64 -5.07
CA GLN A 17 -17.78 0.27 -4.77
C GLN A 17 -16.56 -0.56 -4.35
N PRO A 18 -16.73 -1.62 -3.54
CA PRO A 18 -15.61 -2.47 -3.11
C PRO A 18 -14.72 -2.95 -4.27
N LYS A 19 -15.34 -3.30 -5.41
CA LYS A 19 -14.62 -3.73 -6.62
C LYS A 19 -13.77 -2.60 -7.21
N ASP A 20 -14.27 -1.36 -7.15
CA ASP A 20 -13.56 -0.19 -7.68
C ASP A 20 -12.33 0.12 -6.84
N ILE A 21 -12.42 -0.01 -5.51
CA ILE A 21 -11.28 0.20 -4.61
C ILE A 21 -10.21 -0.87 -4.84
N ILE A 22 -10.59 -2.15 -4.92
CA ILE A 22 -9.62 -3.23 -5.14
C ILE A 22 -8.86 -3.00 -6.45
N GLN A 23 -9.58 -2.75 -7.54
CA GLN A 23 -8.95 -2.52 -8.83
C GLN A 23 -8.04 -1.28 -8.79
N THR A 24 -8.50 -0.18 -8.19
CA THR A 24 -7.71 1.05 -8.06
C THR A 24 -6.40 0.80 -7.31
N VAL A 25 -6.44 0.08 -6.19
CA VAL A 25 -5.23 -0.23 -5.40
C VAL A 25 -4.26 -1.10 -6.20
N LEU A 26 -4.76 -2.14 -6.88
CA LEU A 26 -3.92 -3.01 -7.71
C LEU A 26 -3.29 -2.25 -8.88
N ASP A 27 -4.04 -1.36 -9.53
CA ASP A 27 -3.54 -0.53 -10.63
C ASP A 27 -2.42 0.41 -10.15
N ILE A 28 -2.58 1.02 -8.97
CA ILE A 28 -1.55 1.87 -8.35
C ILE A 28 -0.29 1.05 -8.06
N ILE A 29 -0.40 -0.13 -7.47
CA ILE A 29 0.76 -0.98 -7.16
C ILE A 29 1.49 -1.40 -8.44
N ASN A 30 0.72 -1.84 -9.44
CA ASN A 30 1.24 -2.27 -10.74
C ASN A 30 1.81 -1.11 -11.56
N SER A 31 1.38 0.14 -11.31
CA SER A 31 1.92 1.35 -11.95
C SER A 31 3.41 1.54 -11.67
N SER A 32 3.91 1.01 -10.54
CA SER A 32 5.27 1.24 -10.10
C SER A 32 6.34 0.74 -11.05
N LYS A 33 6.01 -0.25 -11.92
CA LYS A 33 6.94 -0.93 -12.85
C LYS A 33 8.25 -1.41 -12.20
N ARG A 34 8.32 -1.43 -10.87
CA ARG A 34 9.51 -1.76 -10.09
C ARG A 34 9.82 -3.24 -10.27
N LYS A 35 11.06 -3.55 -10.64
CA LYS A 35 11.56 -4.94 -10.66
C LYS A 35 12.18 -5.37 -9.33
N MET A 36 12.38 -4.43 -8.41
CA MET A 36 13.13 -4.58 -7.16
C MET A 36 12.42 -3.81 -6.02
N PRO A 37 12.61 -4.18 -4.75
CA PRO A 37 12.07 -3.40 -3.62
C PRO A 37 12.67 -1.99 -3.55
N ALA A 38 12.04 -1.10 -2.78
CA ALA A 38 12.61 0.19 -2.45
C ALA A 38 13.97 0.00 -1.76
N HIS A 39 15.02 0.48 -2.41
CA HIS A 39 16.39 0.10 -2.08
C HIS A 39 17.02 1.02 -1.03
N PHE A 40 17.66 0.39 -0.04
CA PHE A 40 18.56 1.01 0.92
C PHE A 40 20.02 0.65 0.60
N THR A 41 20.91 1.63 0.64
CA THR A 41 22.36 1.38 0.56
C THR A 41 22.86 0.74 1.86
N SER A 42 24.07 0.16 1.84
CA SER A 42 24.74 -0.39 3.03
C SER A 42 24.90 0.61 4.17
N ASN A 43 24.85 1.91 3.88
CA ASN A 43 24.94 2.99 4.85
C ASN A 43 23.56 3.48 5.33
N GLY A 44 22.47 2.80 4.97
CA GLY A 44 21.10 3.15 5.36
C GLY A 44 20.45 4.25 4.52
N ASN A 45 21.14 4.82 3.53
CA ASN A 45 20.55 5.85 2.66
C ASN A 45 19.62 5.22 1.63
N ARG A 46 18.40 5.74 1.52
CA ARG A 46 17.40 5.31 0.54
C ARG A 46 17.75 5.84 -0.85
N THR A 47 17.67 4.97 -1.85
CA THR A 47 18.06 5.30 -3.25
C THR A 47 16.94 5.08 -4.26
N GLN A 48 15.84 4.42 -3.86
CA GLN A 48 14.66 4.21 -4.69
C GLN A 48 13.38 4.40 -3.88
N SER A 49 12.42 5.12 -4.46
CA SER A 49 11.07 5.30 -3.94
C SER A 49 10.18 4.09 -4.30
N PHE A 50 8.97 4.06 -3.77
CA PHE A 50 7.94 3.12 -4.24
C PHE A 50 7.44 3.44 -5.64
N CYS A 51 7.78 4.60 -6.23
CA CYS A 51 7.49 4.91 -7.63
C CYS A 51 6.01 4.67 -8.05
N VAL A 52 5.06 4.75 -7.10
CA VAL A 52 3.63 4.55 -7.34
C VAL A 52 2.97 5.89 -7.66
N ASP A 53 1.93 5.85 -8.49
CA ASP A 53 1.08 7.03 -8.75
C ASP A 53 0.06 7.23 -7.62
N PHE A 54 0.57 7.53 -6.42
CA PHE A 54 -0.22 7.82 -5.23
C PHE A 54 0.54 8.78 -4.32
N ASP A 55 -0.18 9.73 -3.72
CA ASP A 55 0.43 10.71 -2.82
C ASP A 55 0.77 10.04 -1.47
N ILE A 56 2.07 9.86 -1.24
CA ILE A 56 2.63 9.30 -0.02
C ILE A 56 3.68 10.29 0.47
N SER A 57 3.60 10.68 1.75
CA SER A 57 4.60 11.57 2.33
C SER A 57 5.98 10.91 2.31
N GLU A 58 7.04 11.70 2.11
CA GLU A 58 8.42 11.17 2.11
C GLU A 58 8.74 10.37 3.39
N THR A 59 8.22 10.84 4.53
CA THR A 59 8.36 10.17 5.83
C THR A 59 7.65 8.82 5.85
N ASP A 60 6.37 8.76 5.44
CA ASP A 60 5.63 7.50 5.40
C ASP A 60 6.29 6.51 4.46
N GLU A 61 6.72 7.00 3.30
CA GLU A 61 7.38 6.20 2.28
C GLU A 61 8.69 5.62 2.80
N TYR A 62 9.52 6.44 3.46
CA TYR A 62 10.76 6.00 4.10
C TYR A 62 10.48 4.98 5.21
N THR A 63 9.55 5.26 6.11
CA THR A 63 9.24 4.39 7.25
C THR A 63 8.71 3.04 6.80
N MET A 64 7.81 3.01 5.81
CA MET A 64 7.29 1.77 5.23
C MET A 64 8.39 0.96 4.52
N ALA A 65 9.22 1.60 3.70
CA ALA A 65 10.32 0.92 3.02
C ALA A 65 11.31 0.34 4.04
N SER A 66 11.68 1.13 5.06
CA SER A 66 12.61 0.71 6.11
C SER A 66 12.07 -0.49 6.87
N GLU A 67 10.80 -0.47 7.25
CA GLU A 67 10.18 -1.58 7.97
C GLU A 67 10.22 -2.88 7.15
N SER A 68 9.82 -2.80 5.87
CA SER A 68 9.81 -3.98 4.99
C SER A 68 11.21 -4.59 4.83
N TRP A 69 12.26 -3.74 4.77
CA TRP A 69 13.64 -4.13 4.58
C TRP A 69 14.24 -4.80 5.82
N TYR A 70 14.09 -4.19 7.00
CA TYR A 70 14.71 -4.72 8.23
C TYR A 70 13.97 -5.93 8.81
N GLN A 71 12.67 -6.09 8.54
CA GLN A 71 11.92 -7.27 8.94
C GLN A 71 12.04 -8.43 7.92
N GLY A 72 12.33 -8.11 6.66
CA GLY A 72 12.47 -9.08 5.58
C GLY A 72 13.77 -9.87 5.68
N LYS A 73 13.70 -11.06 6.28
CA LYS A 73 14.88 -11.96 6.39
C LYS A 73 15.33 -12.57 5.05
N ASP A 74 14.43 -12.59 4.06
CA ASP A 74 14.67 -13.13 2.74
C ASP A 74 14.53 -11.98 1.71
N PRO A 75 15.58 -11.60 0.98
CA PRO A 75 15.49 -10.52 0.00
C PRO A 75 14.47 -10.77 -1.12
N SER A 76 14.15 -12.03 -1.41
CA SER A 76 13.23 -12.40 -2.49
C SER A 76 11.77 -12.03 -2.18
N ILE A 77 11.41 -11.80 -0.92
CA ILE A 77 10.04 -11.48 -0.51
C ILE A 77 9.82 -10.01 -0.18
N ILE A 78 10.89 -9.19 -0.08
CA ILE A 78 10.79 -7.81 0.42
C ILE A 78 9.87 -6.98 -0.47
N LYS A 79 10.02 -7.08 -1.79
CA LYS A 79 9.15 -6.36 -2.74
C LYS A 79 7.68 -6.73 -2.55
N THR A 80 7.38 -8.02 -2.38
CA THR A 80 6.01 -8.48 -2.12
C THR A 80 5.49 -7.93 -0.80
N GLY A 81 6.33 -7.87 0.24
CA GLY A 81 6.02 -7.22 1.52
C GLY A 81 5.70 -5.73 1.37
N GLU A 82 6.51 -4.99 0.60
CA GLU A 82 6.26 -3.58 0.28
C GLU A 82 4.94 -3.38 -0.47
N ASP A 83 4.67 -4.19 -1.49
CA ASP A 83 3.44 -4.09 -2.28
C ASP A 83 2.20 -4.36 -1.42
N ILE A 84 2.28 -5.35 -0.52
CA ILE A 84 1.26 -5.63 0.49
C ILE A 84 1.07 -4.44 1.45
N MET A 85 2.18 -3.86 1.95
CA MET A 85 2.15 -2.73 2.87
C MET A 85 1.51 -1.50 2.20
N LEU A 86 1.87 -1.23 0.95
CA LEU A 86 1.28 -0.19 0.12
C LEU A 86 -0.21 -0.44 -0.12
N ALA A 87 -0.59 -1.68 -0.42
CA ALA A 87 -2.00 -2.05 -0.61
C ALA A 87 -2.82 -1.72 0.63
N ALA A 88 -2.32 -2.08 1.80
CA ALA A 88 -2.97 -1.78 3.07
C ALA A 88 -3.06 -0.26 3.33
N TYR A 89 -1.96 0.46 3.11
CA TYR A 89 -1.90 1.92 3.30
C TYR A 89 -2.92 2.63 2.40
N ILE A 90 -2.91 2.35 1.10
CA ILE A 90 -3.79 2.98 0.11
C ILE A 90 -5.25 2.59 0.37
N ALA A 91 -5.52 1.31 0.67
CA ALA A 91 -6.87 0.86 0.97
C ALA A 91 -7.47 1.61 2.17
N VAL A 92 -6.70 1.86 3.23
CA VAL A 92 -7.16 2.66 4.36
C VAL A 92 -7.44 4.11 3.94
N LYS A 93 -6.53 4.75 3.19
CA LYS A 93 -6.73 6.13 2.69
C LYS A 93 -7.95 6.27 1.79
N LEU A 94 -8.34 5.21 1.08
CA LEU A 94 -9.55 5.15 0.25
C LEU A 94 -10.81 4.67 0.99
N GLY A 95 -10.74 4.42 2.31
CA GLY A 95 -11.88 3.92 3.11
C GLY A 95 -12.22 2.44 2.91
N GLY A 96 -11.33 1.68 2.26
CA GLY A 96 -11.47 0.27 1.92
C GLY A 96 -10.76 -0.70 2.86
N GLU A 97 -10.53 -0.34 4.13
CA GLU A 97 -9.78 -1.17 5.10
C GLU A 97 -10.29 -2.63 5.17
N LYS A 98 -11.61 -2.83 5.08
CA LYS A 98 -12.23 -4.17 5.10
C LYS A 98 -11.86 -5.06 3.90
N LEU A 99 -11.24 -4.48 2.86
CA LEU A 99 -10.85 -5.15 1.62
C LEU A 99 -9.39 -5.59 1.63
N ILE A 100 -8.59 -5.22 2.64
CA ILE A 100 -7.18 -5.60 2.76
C ILE A 100 -6.97 -7.12 2.65
N PRO A 101 -7.78 -8.00 3.28
CA PRO A 101 -7.63 -9.44 3.11
C PRO A 101 -7.82 -9.93 1.66
N GLN A 102 -8.65 -9.24 0.86
CA GLN A 102 -8.87 -9.58 -0.55
C GLN A 102 -7.70 -9.08 -1.42
N LEU A 103 -7.21 -7.86 -1.15
CA LEU A 103 -6.02 -7.31 -1.81
C LEU A 103 -4.79 -8.20 -1.59
N TYR A 104 -4.68 -8.77 -0.40
CA TYR A 104 -3.71 -9.80 -0.07
C TYR A 104 -3.71 -10.93 -1.07
N GLN A 105 -4.86 -11.58 -1.24
CA GLN A 105 -4.99 -12.75 -2.09
C GLN A 105 -4.63 -12.39 -3.54
N SER A 106 -5.07 -11.23 -4.03
CA SER A 106 -4.75 -10.77 -5.38
C SER A 106 -3.25 -10.53 -5.61
N ILE A 107 -2.53 -10.00 -4.61
CA ILE A 107 -1.07 -9.81 -4.72
C ILE A 107 -0.34 -11.15 -4.59
N ILE A 108 -0.82 -12.04 -3.72
CA ILE A 108 -0.23 -13.38 -3.52
C ILE A 108 -0.38 -14.26 -4.75
N GLU A 109 -1.48 -14.16 -5.50
CA GLU A 109 -1.66 -14.88 -6.78
C GLU A 109 -0.58 -14.54 -7.81
N THR A 110 0.07 -13.39 -7.68
CA THR A 110 1.22 -13.00 -8.52
C THR A 110 2.56 -13.52 -8.00
N CYS A 111 2.57 -14.11 -6.79
CA CYS A 111 3.72 -14.72 -6.13
C CYS A 111 3.54 -16.25 -6.01
N SER A 112 4.56 -16.96 -5.52
CA SER A 112 4.44 -18.40 -5.24
C SER A 112 3.65 -18.64 -3.94
N GLU A 113 2.63 -19.50 -4.00
CA GLU A 113 1.82 -19.90 -2.83
C GLU A 113 2.70 -20.51 -1.71
N GLU A 114 3.78 -21.21 -2.07
CA GLU A 114 4.71 -21.79 -1.10
C GLU A 114 5.51 -20.71 -0.35
N LEU A 115 5.98 -19.68 -1.06
CA LEU A 115 6.64 -18.53 -0.45
C LEU A 115 5.68 -17.80 0.50
N PHE A 116 4.41 -17.68 0.11
CA PHE A 116 3.40 -17.09 0.97
C PHE A 116 3.24 -17.84 2.29
N LYS A 117 3.02 -19.15 2.24
CA LYS A 117 2.84 -19.96 3.46
C LYS A 117 4.06 -19.90 4.37
N LYS A 118 5.27 -19.91 3.79
CA LYS A 118 6.53 -19.86 4.54
C LYS A 118 6.77 -18.52 5.24
N HIS A 119 6.28 -17.42 4.67
CA HIS A 119 6.55 -16.06 5.13
C HIS A 119 5.28 -15.31 5.56
N LYS A 120 4.22 -16.04 5.92
CA LYS A 120 2.91 -15.50 6.27
C LYS A 120 3.00 -14.39 7.33
N ASP A 121 3.69 -14.64 8.44
CA ASP A 121 3.83 -13.68 9.55
C ASP A 121 4.49 -12.37 9.11
N TYR A 122 5.49 -12.45 8.22
CA TYR A 122 6.15 -11.27 7.65
C TYR A 122 5.20 -10.46 6.78
N PHE A 123 4.42 -11.14 5.95
CA PHE A 123 3.42 -10.45 5.15
C PHE A 123 2.41 -9.79 6.07
N GLU A 124 1.74 -10.53 6.96
CA GLU A 124 0.75 -10.00 7.91
C GLU A 124 1.27 -8.75 8.65
N HIS A 125 2.52 -8.79 9.11
CA HIS A 125 3.19 -7.62 9.68
C HIS A 125 3.23 -6.42 8.72
N CYS A 126 3.60 -6.64 7.46
CA CYS A 126 3.62 -5.57 6.45
C CYS A 126 2.24 -4.93 6.25
N ALA A 127 1.16 -5.71 6.24
CA ALA A 127 -0.20 -5.15 6.13
C ALA A 127 -0.57 -4.30 7.34
N ASP A 128 -0.34 -4.85 8.54
CA ASP A 128 -0.68 -4.19 9.78
C ASP A 128 0.09 -2.87 9.92
N PHE A 129 1.36 -2.88 9.51
CA PHE A 129 2.20 -1.69 9.52
C PHE A 129 1.71 -0.64 8.50
N GLY A 130 1.37 -1.04 7.28
CA GLY A 130 0.81 -0.14 6.26
C GLY A 130 -0.49 0.51 6.72
N LYS A 131 -1.38 -0.28 7.33
CA LYS A 131 -2.62 0.21 7.96
C LYS A 131 -2.33 1.20 9.08
N LEU A 132 -1.41 0.87 10.00
CA LEU A 132 -1.04 1.74 11.12
C LEU A 132 -0.50 3.08 10.62
N ARG A 133 0.36 3.07 9.59
CA ARG A 133 0.89 4.29 8.98
C ARG A 133 -0.20 5.15 8.35
N ALA A 134 -1.16 4.55 7.65
CA ALA A 134 -2.26 5.30 7.02
C ALA A 134 -3.17 6.03 8.02
N VAL A 135 -3.31 5.51 9.25
CA VAL A 135 -4.09 6.16 10.32
C VAL A 135 -3.28 7.23 11.06
N SER A 136 -1.95 7.06 11.12
CA SER A 136 -1.04 7.95 11.85
C SER A 136 -0.53 9.13 11.02
N SER A 137 -0.96 9.23 9.76
CA SER A 137 -0.52 10.23 8.76
C SER A 137 -1.62 11.21 8.41
#